data_AF-A0A927VJS8-F1
#
_entry.id   AF-A0A927VJS8-F1
#
_cell.length_a   1.000
_cell.length_b   1.000
_cell.length_c   1.000
_cell.angle_alpha   90.00
_cell.angle_beta   90.00
_cell.angle_gamma   90.00
#
_symmetry.space_group_name_H-M   'P 1'
#
loop_
_entity.id
_entity.type
_entity.pdbx_description
1 polymer ?
#
loop_
_entity_poly.entity_id
_entity_poly.type
_entity_poly.pdbx_seq_one_letter_code
_entity_poly.pdbx_strand_id
1 'polypeptide(L)'
;MRSDGYEKKKIEAEGFNQLYSAGHSRAYHNYFEGYAEFVENDDKGRRKIRRVYVWSYYALDKDLKGTRAVRIIETILFVLSAGLYIFFGLQDHPVNSVWYVNLLQAVSFALFVFSGKALANCLLHPRMTIHEYKIGPGAMEKVPIWNAVSIAVTAVAQAVAGVFSIPEGSRFPVIILIGTAVSSGLMFGLHFLERDQKYKTVPNENRVEDPAAVVLQNR
;
A
#
# COMPACT_ATOMS: atom_id res chain seq x y z
N MET A 1 14.88 -26.02 26.91
CA MET A 1 13.98 -24.96 26.41
C MET A 1 12.57 -25.45 26.57
N ARG A 2 11.91 -25.04 27.66
CA ARG A 2 10.54 -25.44 27.98
C ARG A 2 9.58 -24.64 27.10
N SER A 3 8.86 -25.33 26.23
CA SER A 3 7.62 -24.83 25.67
C SER A 3 6.60 -24.85 26.82
N ASP A 4 6.53 -23.76 27.57
CA ASP A 4 5.44 -23.60 28.53
C ASP A 4 4.16 -23.57 27.70
N GLY A 5 3.39 -24.65 27.87
CA GLY A 5 2.09 -24.81 27.27
C GLY A 5 1.22 -23.67 27.73
N TYR A 6 0.89 -22.78 26.80
CA TYR A 6 -0.25 -21.89 26.95
C TYR A 6 -1.47 -22.79 27.06
N GLU A 7 -1.80 -23.12 28.30
CA GLU A 7 -3.09 -23.61 28.72
C GLU A 7 -4.13 -22.91 27.85
N LYS A 8 -4.87 -23.70 27.07
CA LYS A 8 -6.12 -23.31 26.44
C LYS A 8 -7.07 -22.90 27.57
N LYS A 9 -6.85 -21.74 28.17
CA LYS A 9 -7.87 -21.04 28.92
C LYS A 9 -8.94 -20.75 27.89
N LYS A 10 -9.98 -21.55 28.00
CA LYS A 10 -11.32 -21.35 27.46
C LYS A 10 -11.50 -19.84 27.30
N ILE A 11 -11.51 -19.40 26.05
CA ILE A 11 -11.60 -18.00 25.66
C ILE A 11 -13.02 -17.59 26.05
N GLU A 12 -13.22 -17.23 27.31
CA GLU A 12 -14.48 -16.69 27.80
C GLU A 12 -14.62 -15.32 27.18
N ALA A 13 -15.51 -15.27 26.20
CA ALA A 13 -15.79 -14.13 25.35
C ALA A 13 -16.61 -13.04 26.07
N GLU A 14 -16.29 -12.78 27.32
CA GLU A 14 -16.90 -11.70 28.10
C GLU A 14 -16.44 -10.31 27.63
N GLY A 15 -15.40 -10.23 26.79
CA GLY A 15 -14.86 -8.97 26.27
C GLY A 15 -15.29 -8.56 24.87
N PHE A 16 -16.00 -9.41 24.12
CA PHE A 16 -16.10 -9.24 22.66
C PHE A 16 -16.97 -8.05 22.21
N ASN A 17 -17.79 -7.46 23.08
CA ASN A 17 -18.85 -6.52 22.66
C ASN A 17 -18.86 -5.13 23.33
N GLN A 18 -17.95 -4.78 24.25
CA GLN A 18 -18.17 -3.58 25.10
C GLN A 18 -17.10 -2.49 25.08
N LEU A 19 -16.34 -2.34 24.00
CA LEU A 19 -15.51 -1.15 23.77
C LEU A 19 -15.66 -0.55 22.36
N TYR A 20 -16.88 -0.58 21.80
CA TYR A 20 -17.29 0.48 20.88
C TYR A 20 -17.44 1.78 21.68
N SER A 21 -16.31 2.35 22.14
CA SER A 21 -16.30 3.62 22.87
C SER A 21 -16.89 4.71 21.96
N ALA A 22 -17.93 5.38 22.44
CA ALA A 22 -18.71 6.39 21.71
C ALA A 22 -17.95 7.71 21.41
N GLY A 23 -16.62 7.67 21.21
CA GLY A 23 -15.80 8.87 21.05
C GLY A 23 -14.48 8.72 20.27
N HIS A 24 -14.22 7.57 19.61
CA HIS A 24 -13.01 7.42 18.80
C HIS A 24 -13.27 7.75 17.32
N SER A 25 -12.25 8.33 16.67
CA SER A 25 -12.35 8.73 15.26
C SER A 25 -12.58 7.53 14.35
N ARG A 26 -13.31 7.70 13.25
CA ARG A 26 -13.57 6.63 12.26
C ARG A 26 -12.27 6.01 11.72
N ALA A 27 -11.20 6.80 11.62
CA ALA A 27 -9.87 6.34 11.21
C ALA A 27 -9.26 5.34 12.22
N TYR A 28 -9.46 5.56 13.52
CA TYR A 28 -9.01 4.66 14.58
C TYR A 28 -9.67 3.28 14.46
N HIS A 29 -10.98 3.25 14.26
CA HIS A 29 -11.72 1.99 14.09
C HIS A 29 -11.30 1.21 12.84
N ASN A 30 -11.00 1.91 11.74
CA ASN A 30 -10.53 1.27 10.50
C ASN A 30 -9.15 0.62 10.65
N TYR A 31 -8.32 1.08 11.60
CA TYR A 31 -7.01 0.48 11.86
C TYR A 31 -7.13 -0.86 12.61
N PHE A 32 -8.08 -0.95 13.55
CA PHE A 32 -8.33 -2.15 14.36
C PHE A 32 -9.41 -3.07 13.79
N GLU A 33 -9.73 -2.94 12.50
CA GLU A 33 -10.67 -3.82 11.82
C GLU A 33 -10.19 -5.28 11.88
N GLY A 34 -11.03 -6.17 12.42
CA GLY A 34 -10.71 -7.60 12.60
C GLY A 34 -9.87 -7.92 13.85
N TYR A 35 -9.66 -6.96 14.75
CA TYR A 35 -9.05 -7.19 16.06
C TYR A 35 -10.13 -7.40 17.15
N ALA A 36 -9.87 -8.32 18.07
CA ALA A 36 -10.57 -8.43 19.35
C ALA A 36 -9.80 -7.66 20.42
N GLU A 37 -10.51 -6.91 21.26
CA GLU A 37 -9.92 -6.18 22.39
C GLU A 37 -10.19 -6.94 23.69
N PHE A 38 -9.15 -7.04 24.53
CA PHE A 38 -9.19 -7.65 25.86
C PHE A 38 -8.72 -6.61 26.87
N VAL A 39 -9.46 -6.44 27.95
CA VAL A 39 -9.05 -5.60 29.06
C VAL A 39 -8.38 -6.49 30.10
N GLU A 40 -7.06 -6.43 30.17
CA GLU A 40 -6.28 -7.12 31.18
C GLU A 40 -5.94 -6.11 32.29
N ASN A 41 -6.07 -6.52 33.56
CA ASN A 41 -5.55 -5.74 34.67
C ASN A 41 -4.09 -6.14 34.89
N ASP A 42 -3.18 -5.16 34.85
CA ASP A 42 -1.79 -5.33 35.26
C ASP A 42 -1.71 -5.70 36.76
N ASP A 43 -0.57 -6.21 37.23
CA ASP A 43 -0.33 -6.60 38.64
C ASP A 43 -0.54 -5.42 39.61
N LYS A 44 -0.59 -4.19 39.08
CA LYS A 44 -0.84 -2.93 39.79
C LYS A 44 -2.29 -2.44 39.69
N GLY A 45 -3.21 -3.26 39.18
CA GLY A 45 -4.63 -2.91 38.98
C GLY A 45 -4.89 -1.91 37.84
N ARG A 46 -3.88 -1.63 36.99
CA ARG A 46 -4.04 -0.73 35.84
C ARG A 46 -4.64 -1.49 34.66
N ARG A 47 -5.71 -0.94 34.07
CA ARG A 47 -6.35 -1.50 32.87
C ARG A 47 -5.44 -1.33 31.66
N LYS A 48 -5.08 -2.42 30.99
CA LYS A 48 -4.34 -2.43 29.73
C LYS A 48 -5.23 -3.09 28.67
N ILE A 49 -5.41 -2.41 27.54
CA ILE A 49 -6.13 -2.97 26.40
C ILE A 49 -5.13 -3.77 25.56
N ARG A 50 -5.31 -5.09 25.49
CA ARG A 50 -4.59 -5.99 24.61
C ARG A 50 -5.45 -6.25 23.38
N ARG A 51 -4.87 -6.11 22.19
CA ARG A 51 -5.57 -6.33 20.92
C ARG A 51 -4.97 -7.53 20.21
N VAL A 52 -5.81 -8.44 19.75
CA VAL A 52 -5.40 -9.64 19.02
C VAL A 52 -6.18 -9.70 17.72
N TYR A 53 -5.49 -9.82 16.59
CA TYR A 53 -6.15 -10.03 15.31
C TYR A 53 -6.83 -11.41 15.31
N VAL A 54 -8.12 -11.46 15.02
CA VAL A 54 -8.95 -12.68 15.07
C VAL A 54 -9.50 -13.07 13.70
N TRP A 55 -9.31 -12.23 12.68
CA TRP A 55 -9.73 -12.54 11.31
C TRP A 55 -8.67 -13.31 10.53
N SER A 56 -9.04 -13.82 9.35
CA SER A 56 -8.11 -14.47 8.42
C SER A 56 -7.11 -13.45 7.86
N TYR A 57 -5.86 -13.88 7.67
CA TYR A 57 -4.86 -13.08 6.98
C TYR A 57 -5.05 -13.15 5.47
N TYR A 58 -4.52 -12.17 4.74
CA TYR A 58 -4.39 -12.17 3.30
C TYR A 58 -2.94 -12.47 2.92
N ALA A 59 -2.74 -13.39 1.99
CA ALA A 59 -1.42 -13.72 1.45
C ALA A 59 -1.51 -13.95 -0.05
N LEU A 60 -0.41 -13.76 -0.76
CA LEU A 60 -0.35 -14.02 -2.19
C LEU A 60 -0.55 -15.52 -2.45
N ASP A 61 -1.37 -15.87 -3.45
CA ASP A 61 -1.58 -17.26 -3.85
C ASP A 61 -0.46 -17.76 -4.77
N LYS A 62 0.78 -17.70 -4.26
CA LYS A 62 1.99 -18.18 -4.92
C LYS A 62 2.91 -18.83 -3.89
N ASP A 63 3.78 -19.71 -4.34
CA ASP A 63 4.88 -20.20 -3.51
C ASP A 63 5.77 -19.05 -3.02
N LEU A 64 6.53 -19.27 -1.94
CA LEU A 64 7.44 -18.27 -1.38
C LEU A 64 8.43 -17.72 -2.43
N LYS A 65 8.93 -18.58 -3.31
CA LYS A 65 9.83 -18.19 -4.41
C LYS A 65 9.12 -17.30 -5.43
N GLY A 66 7.89 -17.67 -5.82
CA GLY A 66 7.07 -16.89 -6.75
C GLY A 66 6.68 -15.53 -6.18
N THR A 67 6.31 -15.48 -4.90
CA THR A 67 6.02 -14.24 -4.18
C THR A 67 7.23 -13.32 -4.16
N ARG A 68 8.40 -13.84 -3.77
CA ARG A 68 9.65 -13.06 -3.75
C ARG A 68 10.02 -12.55 -5.15
N ALA A 69 9.90 -13.38 -6.18
CA ALA A 69 10.22 -12.99 -7.56
C ALA A 69 9.34 -11.83 -8.04
N VAL A 70 8.03 -11.91 -7.82
CA VAL A 70 7.07 -10.85 -8.18
C VAL A 70 7.41 -9.55 -7.47
N ARG A 71 7.63 -9.60 -6.15
CA ARG A 71 7.97 -8.40 -5.37
C ARG A 71 9.30 -7.76 -5.79
N ILE A 72 10.28 -8.57 -6.19
CA ILE A 72 11.55 -8.05 -6.75
C ILE A 72 11.29 -7.32 -8.08
N ILE A 73 10.51 -7.92 -8.99
CA ILE A 73 10.20 -7.31 -10.29
C ILE A 73 9.45 -5.98 -10.09
N GLU A 74 8.45 -5.95 -9.22
CA GLU A 74 7.71 -4.73 -8.87
C GLU A 74 8.64 -3.64 -8.34
N THR A 75 9.55 -4.02 -7.45
CA THR A 75 10.54 -3.10 -6.87
C THR A 75 11.46 -2.54 -7.95
N ILE A 76 11.94 -3.38 -8.86
CA ILE A 76 12.79 -2.95 -9.98
C ILE A 76 12.02 -1.97 -10.88
N LEU A 77 10.79 -2.30 -11.27
CA LEU A 77 9.97 -1.43 -12.11
C LEU A 77 9.69 -0.08 -11.45
N PHE A 78 9.37 -0.09 -10.16
CA PHE A 78 9.15 1.12 -9.38
C PHE A 78 10.41 1.99 -9.32
N VAL A 79 11.56 1.41 -8.96
CA VAL A 79 12.84 2.13 -8.84
C VAL A 79 13.29 2.67 -10.20
N LEU A 80 13.18 1.89 -11.27
CA LEU A 80 13.50 2.34 -12.63
C LEU A 80 12.58 3.48 -13.06
N SER A 81 11.27 3.36 -12.81
CA SER A 81 10.31 4.41 -13.16
C SER A 81 10.57 5.70 -12.39
N ALA A 82 10.80 5.61 -11.07
CA ALA A 82 11.12 6.75 -10.23
C ALA A 82 12.45 7.39 -10.63
N GLY A 83 13.48 6.59 -10.92
CA GLY A 83 14.78 7.06 -11.38
C GLY A 83 14.69 7.82 -12.70
N LEU A 84 13.98 7.26 -13.69
CA LEU A 84 13.73 7.94 -14.97
C LEU A 84 12.92 9.22 -14.79
N TYR A 85 11.90 9.20 -13.93
CA TYR A 85 11.08 10.37 -13.65
C TYR A 85 11.89 11.50 -12.98
N ILE A 86 12.73 11.17 -11.99
CA ILE A 86 13.60 12.16 -11.35
C ILE A 86 14.62 12.70 -12.35
N PHE A 87 15.21 11.82 -13.16
CA PHE A 87 16.28 12.21 -14.08
C PHE A 87 15.79 13.02 -15.28
N PHE A 88 14.64 12.69 -15.87
CA PHE A 88 14.11 13.37 -17.05
C PHE A 88 12.97 14.34 -16.71
N GLY A 89 12.08 13.93 -15.81
CA GLY A 89 10.93 14.72 -15.40
C GLY A 89 11.30 15.92 -14.56
N LEU A 90 12.22 15.79 -13.60
CA LEU A 90 12.56 16.86 -12.64
C LEU A 90 13.86 17.61 -12.97
N GLN A 91 14.46 17.36 -14.14
CA GLN A 91 15.69 18.03 -14.56
C GLN A 91 15.47 19.55 -14.70
N ASP A 92 16.46 20.34 -14.31
CA ASP A 92 16.46 21.78 -14.57
C ASP A 92 16.58 22.05 -16.08
N HIS A 93 15.44 22.32 -16.71
CA HIS A 93 15.30 22.56 -18.14
C HIS A 93 14.15 23.55 -18.36
N PRO A 94 14.23 24.46 -19.36
CA PRO A 94 13.19 25.48 -19.58
C PRO A 94 11.76 24.93 -19.70
N VAL A 95 11.62 23.72 -20.24
CA VAL A 95 10.33 22.99 -20.35
C VAL A 95 9.74 22.64 -18.98
N ASN A 96 10.59 22.28 -18.03
CA ASN A 96 10.19 21.91 -16.67
C ASN A 96 9.98 23.14 -15.79
N SER A 97 10.60 24.28 -16.11
CA SER A 97 10.42 25.53 -15.35
C SER A 97 9.03 26.16 -15.50
N VAL A 98 8.20 25.68 -16.43
CA VAL A 98 6.86 26.22 -16.67
C VAL A 98 5.90 25.83 -15.53
N TRP A 99 5.17 26.81 -14.99
CA TRP A 99 4.37 26.62 -13.77
C TRP A 99 3.37 25.45 -13.83
N TYR A 100 2.70 25.24 -14.98
CA TYR A 100 1.72 24.16 -15.13
C TYR A 100 2.39 22.79 -15.22
N VAL A 101 3.63 22.72 -15.74
CA VAL A 101 4.43 21.48 -15.75
C VAL A 101 4.87 21.14 -14.33
N ASN A 102 5.39 22.12 -13.59
CA ASN A 102 5.76 21.96 -12.17
C ASN A 102 4.60 21.47 -11.29
N LEU A 103 3.38 21.99 -11.52
CA LEU A 103 2.20 21.55 -10.77
C LEU A 103 1.91 20.06 -11.02
N LEU A 104 1.92 19.63 -12.29
CA LEU A 104 1.72 18.23 -12.65
C LEU A 104 2.84 17.33 -12.10
N GLN A 105 4.07 17.84 -12.10
CA GLN A 105 5.20 17.12 -11.54
C GLN A 105 5.06 16.89 -10.04
N ALA A 106 4.60 17.89 -9.29
CA ALA A 106 4.32 17.75 -7.86
C ALA A 106 3.26 16.67 -7.59
N VAL A 107 2.22 16.59 -8.42
CA VAL A 107 1.18 15.55 -8.32
C VAL A 107 1.76 14.17 -8.60
N SER A 108 2.54 14.01 -9.69
CA SER A 108 3.22 12.74 -10.01
C SER A 108 4.17 12.32 -8.88
N PHE A 109 4.94 13.26 -8.32
CA PHE A 109 5.84 12.99 -7.20
C PHE A 109 5.09 12.52 -5.95
N ALA A 110 3.97 13.16 -5.58
CA ALA A 110 3.13 12.71 -4.48
C ALA A 110 2.60 11.29 -4.70
N LEU A 111 2.19 10.95 -5.93
CA LEU A 111 1.75 9.61 -6.29
C LEU A 111 2.88 8.58 -6.22
N PHE A 112 4.12 8.94 -6.57
CA PHE A 112 5.30 8.08 -6.33
C PHE A 112 5.48 7.77 -4.85
N VAL A 113 5.31 8.75 -3.96
CA VAL A 113 5.41 8.52 -2.50
C VAL A 113 4.32 7.54 -2.03
N PHE A 114 3.08 7.70 -2.51
CA PHE A 114 1.99 6.78 -2.16
C PHE A 114 2.23 5.36 -2.72
N SER A 115 2.67 5.23 -3.97
CA SER A 115 3.07 3.94 -4.55
C SER A 115 4.20 3.28 -3.77
N GLY A 116 5.23 4.05 -3.39
CA GLY A 116 6.36 3.55 -2.60
C GLY A 116 5.93 3.06 -1.22
N LYS A 117 5.02 3.77 -0.54
CA LYS A 117 4.45 3.35 0.74
C LYS A 117 3.65 2.04 0.60
N ALA A 118 2.81 1.93 -0.44
CA ALA A 118 2.02 0.73 -0.69
C ALA A 118 2.94 -0.48 -0.98
N LEU A 119 3.96 -0.30 -1.81
CA LEU A 119 4.96 -1.31 -2.12
C LEU A 119 5.77 -1.73 -0.87
N ALA A 120 6.18 -0.77 -0.04
CA ALA A 120 6.90 -1.07 1.20
C ALA A 120 6.06 -1.96 2.14
N ASN A 121 4.76 -1.67 2.28
CA ASN A 121 3.85 -2.52 3.05
C ASN A 121 3.76 -3.92 2.44
N CYS A 122 3.72 -4.04 1.11
CA CYS A 122 3.72 -5.33 0.42
C CYS A 122 4.99 -6.16 0.67
N LEU A 123 6.14 -5.50 0.84
CA LEU A 123 7.43 -6.15 1.09
C LEU A 123 7.59 -6.59 2.54
N LEU A 124 7.13 -5.79 3.50
CA LEU A 124 7.33 -6.01 4.93
C LEU A 124 6.38 -7.08 5.49
N HIS A 125 5.18 -7.22 4.93
CA HIS A 125 4.12 -8.07 5.48
C HIS A 125 3.74 -9.21 4.51
N PRO A 126 4.40 -10.39 4.57
CA PRO A 126 4.04 -11.53 3.72
C PRO A 126 2.67 -12.13 4.04
N ARG A 127 2.19 -11.94 5.28
CA ARG A 127 0.82 -12.20 5.73
C ARG A 127 0.25 -10.88 6.23
N MET A 128 -0.82 -10.42 5.61
CA MET A 128 -1.38 -9.10 5.85
C MET A 128 -2.70 -9.21 6.59
N THR A 129 -2.91 -8.37 7.58
CA THR A 129 -4.24 -8.07 8.13
C THR A 129 -5.09 -7.35 7.07
N ILE A 130 -6.40 -7.26 7.31
CA ILE A 130 -7.32 -6.56 6.40
C ILE A 130 -6.92 -5.10 6.15
N HIS A 131 -6.41 -4.41 7.18
CA HIS A 131 -5.95 -3.04 7.06
C HIS A 131 -4.68 -2.94 6.20
N GLU A 132 -3.70 -3.78 6.47
CA GLU A 132 -2.45 -3.86 5.70
C GLU A 132 -2.73 -4.25 4.25
N TYR A 133 -3.70 -5.14 4.00
CA TYR A 133 -4.14 -5.52 2.66
C TYR A 133 -4.73 -4.33 1.89
N LYS A 134 -5.58 -3.52 2.54
CA LYS A 134 -6.19 -2.33 1.93
C LYS A 134 -5.15 -1.25 1.57
N ILE A 135 -4.11 -1.08 2.40
CA ILE A 135 -3.08 -0.04 2.20
C ILE A 135 -1.90 -0.53 1.35
N GLY A 136 -1.62 -1.83 1.32
CA GLY A 136 -0.60 -2.44 0.47
C GLY A 136 -1.19 -2.84 -0.89
N PRO A 137 -1.55 -4.12 -1.11
CA PRO A 137 -2.08 -4.63 -2.37
C PRO A 137 -3.23 -3.82 -2.95
N GLY A 138 -4.23 -3.47 -2.13
CA GLY A 138 -5.40 -2.71 -2.60
C GLY A 138 -5.05 -1.31 -3.09
N ALA A 139 -3.98 -0.71 -2.58
CA ALA A 139 -3.45 0.55 -3.08
C ALA A 139 -2.49 0.32 -4.26
N MET A 140 -1.68 -0.73 -4.26
CA MET A 140 -0.81 -1.11 -5.39
C MET A 140 -1.60 -1.43 -6.67
N GLU A 141 -2.86 -1.86 -6.55
CA GLU A 141 -3.72 -2.04 -7.72
C GLU A 141 -4.08 -0.68 -8.37
N LYS A 142 -4.30 0.37 -7.58
CA LYS A 142 -4.90 1.64 -8.05
C LYS A 142 -3.92 2.80 -8.17
N VAL A 143 -3.00 2.95 -7.23
CA VAL A 143 -2.10 4.11 -7.20
C VAL A 143 -1.13 4.11 -8.38
N PRO A 144 -0.53 2.98 -8.80
CA PRO A 144 0.33 2.94 -9.99
C PRO A 144 -0.33 3.41 -11.28
N ILE A 145 -1.60 3.08 -11.52
CA ILE A 145 -2.31 3.54 -12.71
C ILE A 145 -2.55 5.06 -12.66
N TRP A 146 -2.95 5.61 -11.51
CA TRP A 146 -3.07 7.06 -11.33
C TRP A 146 -1.74 7.78 -11.52
N ASN A 147 -0.65 7.19 -11.01
CA ASN A 147 0.69 7.74 -11.20
C ASN A 147 1.08 7.70 -12.69
N ALA A 148 0.87 6.59 -13.38
CA ALA A 148 1.17 6.45 -14.79
C ALA A 148 0.43 7.49 -15.65
N VAL A 149 -0.86 7.70 -15.38
CA VAL A 149 -1.67 8.73 -16.03
C VAL A 149 -1.14 10.13 -15.73
N SER A 150 -0.79 10.43 -14.47
CA SER A 150 -0.22 11.73 -14.09
C SER A 150 1.11 12.02 -14.81
N ILE A 151 1.99 11.02 -14.93
CA ILE A 151 3.27 11.14 -15.64
C ILE A 151 3.02 11.31 -17.15
N ALA A 152 2.04 10.60 -17.73
CA ALA A 152 1.68 10.78 -19.14
C ALA A 152 1.17 12.20 -19.43
N VAL A 153 0.30 12.74 -18.56
CA VAL A 153 -0.17 14.13 -18.66
C VAL A 153 1.00 15.12 -18.52
N THR A 154 1.94 14.83 -17.62
CA THR A 154 3.18 15.62 -17.47
C THR A 154 4.01 15.60 -18.77
N ALA A 155 4.18 14.43 -19.40
CA ALA A 155 4.89 14.31 -20.66
C ALA A 155 4.23 15.12 -21.80
N VAL A 156 2.89 15.11 -21.87
CA VAL A 156 2.14 15.94 -22.83
C VAL A 156 2.35 17.42 -22.54
N ALA A 157 2.28 17.85 -21.28
CA ALA A 157 2.53 19.24 -20.90
C ALA A 157 3.95 19.70 -21.24
N GLN A 158 4.94 18.83 -21.03
CA GLN A 158 6.33 19.05 -21.45
C GLN A 158 6.45 19.17 -22.98
N ALA A 159 5.72 18.36 -23.74
CA ALA A 159 5.69 18.45 -25.21
C ALA A 159 5.18 19.83 -25.66
N VAL A 160 4.05 20.27 -25.10
CA VAL A 160 3.43 21.56 -25.38
C VAL A 160 4.40 22.70 -25.04
N ALA A 161 4.99 22.69 -23.84
CA ALA A 161 5.99 23.67 -23.44
C ALA A 161 7.22 23.67 -24.37
N GLY A 162 7.65 22.50 -24.83
CA GLY A 162 8.76 22.33 -25.77
C GLY A 162 8.51 22.96 -27.14
N VAL A 163 7.28 22.85 -27.67
CA VAL A 163 6.89 23.48 -28.96
C VAL A 163 6.95 25.01 -28.89
N PHE A 164 6.59 25.61 -27.76
CA PHE A 164 6.52 27.06 -27.62
C PHE A 164 7.80 27.72 -27.12
N SER A 165 8.69 26.98 -26.44
CA SER A 165 9.79 27.58 -25.66
C SER A 165 11.19 27.30 -26.20
N ILE A 166 11.34 26.45 -27.23
CA ILE A 166 12.67 25.95 -27.65
C ILE A 166 12.98 26.38 -29.09
N PRO A 167 14.16 26.99 -29.33
CA PRO A 167 14.60 27.32 -30.69
C PRO A 167 14.75 26.06 -31.56
N GLU A 168 14.41 26.19 -32.85
CA GLU A 168 14.47 25.11 -33.83
C GLU A 168 15.84 24.42 -33.83
N GLY A 169 15.86 23.09 -33.66
CA GLY A 169 17.07 22.26 -33.78
C GLY A 169 17.57 21.57 -32.49
N SER A 170 17.03 21.87 -31.31
CA SER A 170 17.40 21.16 -30.09
C SER A 170 16.78 19.75 -30.01
N ARG A 171 17.62 18.71 -29.90
CA ARG A 171 17.18 17.31 -29.69
C ARG A 171 16.87 16.97 -28.23
N PHE A 172 17.32 17.82 -27.31
CA PHE A 172 17.20 17.62 -25.87
C PHE A 172 15.74 17.44 -25.35
N PRO A 173 14.73 18.21 -25.82
CA PRO A 173 13.35 18.03 -25.35
C PRO A 173 12.73 16.68 -25.76
N VAL A 174 13.19 16.09 -26.87
CA VAL A 174 12.70 14.77 -27.31
C VAL A 174 13.17 13.67 -26.34
N ILE A 175 14.42 13.77 -25.84
CA ILE A 175 14.97 12.81 -24.89
C ILE A 175 14.22 12.88 -23.55
N ILE A 176 13.93 14.09 -23.05
CA ILE A 176 13.14 14.30 -21.83
C ILE A 176 11.74 13.68 -21.97
N LEU A 177 11.09 13.90 -23.11
CA LEU A 177 9.76 13.36 -23.39
C LEU A 177 9.78 11.82 -23.43
N ILE A 178 10.75 11.22 -24.13
CA ILE A 178 10.90 9.76 -24.19
C ILE A 178 11.16 9.19 -22.81
N GLY A 179 12.07 9.78 -22.03
CA GLY A 179 12.38 9.32 -20.67
C GLY A 179 11.16 9.35 -19.75
N THR A 180 10.38 10.44 -19.80
CA THR A 180 9.15 10.60 -19.02
C THR A 180 8.05 9.63 -19.49
N ALA A 181 7.91 9.42 -20.80
CA ALA A 181 6.97 8.45 -21.36
C ALA A 181 7.33 7.00 -20.97
N VAL A 182 8.61 6.64 -20.98
CA VAL A 182 9.08 5.32 -20.53
C VAL A 182 8.79 5.13 -19.04
N SER A 183 9.01 6.15 -18.20
CA SER A 183 8.63 6.12 -16.78
C SER A 183 7.13 5.83 -16.58
N SER A 184 6.25 6.49 -17.34
CA SER A 184 4.81 6.20 -17.34
C SER A 184 4.52 4.75 -17.74
N GLY A 185 5.14 4.25 -18.82
CA GLY A 185 5.00 2.86 -19.27
C GLY A 185 5.41 1.84 -18.21
N LEU A 186 6.48 2.11 -17.45
CA LEU A 186 6.90 1.24 -16.34
C LEU A 186 5.87 1.21 -15.19
N MET A 187 5.25 2.36 -14.85
CA MET A 187 4.17 2.39 -13.85
C MET A 187 2.91 1.66 -14.34
N PHE A 188 2.60 1.73 -15.64
CA PHE A 188 1.56 0.90 -16.24
C PHE A 188 1.88 -0.59 -16.11
N GLY A 189 3.13 -0.99 -16.40
CA GLY A 189 3.59 -2.36 -16.23
C GLY A 189 3.45 -2.85 -14.79
N LEU A 190 3.76 -1.99 -13.81
CA LEU A 190 3.55 -2.27 -12.39
C LEU A 190 2.07 -2.52 -12.07
N HIS A 191 1.16 -1.71 -12.62
CA HIS A 191 -0.28 -1.91 -12.45
C HIS A 191 -0.75 -3.27 -13.00
N PHE A 192 -0.32 -3.64 -14.21
CA PHE A 192 -0.70 -4.94 -14.79
C PHE A 192 -0.19 -6.11 -13.96
N LEU A 193 1.05 -6.05 -13.48
CA LEU A 193 1.62 -7.09 -12.63
C LEU A 193 0.87 -7.27 -11.31
N GLU A 194 0.43 -6.18 -10.67
CA GLU A 194 -0.36 -6.28 -9.44
C GLU A 194 -1.78 -6.76 -9.73
N ARG A 195 -2.40 -6.30 -10.83
CA ARG A 195 -3.76 -6.74 -11.20
C ARG A 195 -3.86 -8.24 -11.47
N ASP A 196 -2.80 -8.85 -11.98
CA ASP A 196 -2.75 -10.29 -12.25
C ASP A 196 -2.53 -11.14 -10.98
N GLN A 197 -2.29 -10.51 -9.82
CA GLN A 197 -2.06 -11.21 -8.57
C GLN A 197 -3.36 -11.63 -7.91
N LYS A 198 -3.41 -12.91 -7.53
CA LYS A 198 -4.48 -13.46 -6.71
C LYS A 198 -4.03 -13.54 -5.27
N TYR A 199 -4.86 -13.01 -4.37
CA TYR A 199 -4.67 -13.12 -2.93
C TYR A 199 -5.65 -14.13 -2.36
N LYS A 200 -5.15 -15.00 -1.48
CA LYS A 200 -5.95 -15.98 -0.73
C LYS A 200 -6.05 -15.60 0.73
N THR A 201 -7.15 -16.00 1.35
CA THR A 201 -7.31 -15.93 2.79
C THR A 201 -6.61 -17.11 3.46
N VAL A 202 -5.80 -16.81 4.47
CA VAL A 202 -5.06 -17.80 5.26
C VAL A 202 -5.67 -17.82 6.67
N PRO A 203 -6.00 -19.00 7.22
CA PRO A 203 -6.57 -19.09 8.54
C PRO A 203 -5.61 -18.54 9.59
N ASN A 204 -6.18 -17.86 10.58
CA ASN A 204 -5.46 -17.35 11.75
C ASN A 204 -5.60 -18.36 12.88
N GLU A 205 -4.54 -18.58 13.64
CA GLU A 205 -4.55 -19.48 14.81
C GLU A 205 -5.48 -18.96 15.91
N ASN A 206 -5.66 -17.64 15.97
CA ASN A 206 -6.61 -16.98 16.87
C ASN A 206 -8.00 -16.80 16.24
N ARG A 207 -8.30 -17.49 15.12
CA ARG A 207 -9.57 -17.34 14.42
C ARG A 207 -10.71 -17.90 15.26
N VAL A 208 -11.68 -17.04 15.55
CA VAL A 208 -12.96 -17.45 16.11
C VAL A 208 -13.82 -17.97 14.96
N GLU A 209 -14.22 -19.24 15.00
CA GLU A 209 -14.94 -19.92 13.90
C GLU A 209 -16.30 -19.28 13.59
N ASP A 210 -16.92 -18.64 14.57
CA ASP A 210 -18.15 -17.87 14.39
C ASP A 210 -18.18 -16.68 15.38
N PRO A 211 -17.91 -15.44 14.92
CA PRO A 211 -18.01 -14.26 15.76
C PRO A 211 -19.43 -14.06 16.31
N ALA A 212 -20.48 -14.59 15.64
CA ALA A 212 -21.87 -14.47 16.05
C ALA A 212 -22.30 -15.55 17.05
N ALA A 213 -21.77 -16.78 16.97
CA ALA A 213 -22.04 -17.82 17.97
C ALA A 213 -21.46 -17.45 19.35
N VAL A 214 -20.33 -16.74 19.36
CA VAL A 214 -19.73 -16.20 20.58
C VAL A 214 -20.63 -15.14 21.25
N VAL A 215 -21.45 -14.43 20.47
CA VAL A 215 -22.40 -13.42 20.99
C VAL A 215 -23.66 -14.08 21.58
N LEU A 216 -24.01 -15.30 21.15
CA LEU A 216 -25.23 -15.99 21.58
C LEU A 216 -25.05 -16.92 22.78
N GLN A 217 -23.82 -17.34 23.09
CA GLN A 217 -23.56 -18.14 24.30
C GLN A 217 -23.50 -17.31 25.61
N ASN A 218 -23.50 -15.97 25.49
CA ASN A 218 -23.38 -15.04 26.62
C ASN A 218 -24.62 -14.13 26.78
N ARG A 219 -25.79 -14.55 26.27
CA ARG A 219 -27.11 -13.99 26.63
C ARG A 219 -27.84 -14.94 27.56
#